data_AF-A0A963IS19-F1
#
_entry.id   AF-A0A963IS19-F1
#
_cell.length_a   1.000
_cell.length_b   1.000
_cell.length_c   1.000
_cell.angle_alpha   90.00
_cell.angle_beta   90.00
_cell.angle_gamma   90.00
#
_symmetry.space_group_name_H-M   'P 1'
#
loop_
_entity.id
_entity.type
_entity.pdbx_description
1 polymer ?
#
loop_
_entity_poly.entity_id
_entity_poly.type
_entity_poly.pdbx_seq_one_letter_code
_entity_poly.pdbx_strand_id
1 'polypeptide(L)' 'MPWTELLSLLAMLAGGCLWFDSFKSREAGMRAVRAACAAEELLLLDDTVALASLRPARDDAGRLRLRRV' A
#
# COMPACT_ATOMS: atom_id res chain seq x y z
N MET A 1 21.53 -25.83 -2.22
CA MET A 1 20.82 -24.78 -1.48
C MET A 1 19.75 -25.46 -0.64
N PRO A 2 19.88 -25.53 0.69
CA PRO A 2 18.80 -26.01 1.54
C PRO A 2 17.51 -25.23 1.24
N TRP A 3 16.37 -25.92 1.15
CA TRP A 3 15.07 -25.32 0.81
C TRP A 3 14.68 -24.16 1.73
N THR A 4 15.20 -24.16 2.95
CA THR A 4 15.00 -23.10 3.95
C THR A 4 15.61 -21.75 3.53
N GLU A 5 16.79 -21.74 2.91
CA GLU A 5 17.43 -20.52 2.40
C GLU A 5 16.62 -19.92 1.25
N LEU A 6 16.10 -20.77 0.36
CA LEU A 6 15.26 -20.30 -0.75
C LEU A 6 13.96 -19.69 -0.23
N LEU A 7 13.32 -20.34 0.74
CA LEU A 7 12.09 -19.84 1.37
C LEU A 7 12.31 -18.54 2.15
N SER A 8 13.42 -18.40 2.87
CA SER A 8 13.73 -17.18 3.61
C SER A 8 13.99 -16.00 2.67
N LEU A 9 14.71 -16.23 1.57
CA LEU A 9 14.92 -15.21 0.53
C LEU A 9 13.61 -14.79 -0.14
N LEU A 10 12.75 -15.74 -0.47
CA LEU A 10 11.42 -15.45 -1.03
C LEU A 10 10.55 -14.67 -0.05
N ALA A 11 10.56 -15.02 1.24
CA ALA A 11 9.82 -14.29 2.26
C ALA A 11 10.34 -12.85 2.42
N MET A 12 11.67 -12.67 2.38
CA MET A 12 12.28 -11.34 2.47
C MET A 12 11.97 -10.48 1.24
N LEU A 13 11.98 -11.08 0.05
CA LEU A 13 11.57 -10.42 -1.20
C LEU A 13 10.09 -10.04 -1.15
N ALA A 14 9.21 -10.96 -0.75
CA ALA A 14 7.78 -10.70 -0.61
C ALA A 14 7.51 -9.59 0.41
N GLY A 15 8.15 -9.63 1.58
CA GLY A 15 8.06 -8.59 2.60
C GLY A 15 8.55 -7.23 2.07
N GLY A 16 9.66 -7.20 1.34
CA GLY A 16 10.17 -5.99 0.69
C GLY A 16 9.22 -5.44 -0.37
N CYS A 17 8.63 -6.31 -1.21
CA CYS A 17 7.61 -5.90 -2.18
C CYS A 17 6.36 -5.34 -1.51
N LEU A 18 5.88 -5.99 -0.44
CA LEU A 18 4.74 -5.50 0.35
C LEU A 18 5.03 -4.15 0.99
N TRP A 19 6.24 -3.97 1.51
CA TRP A 19 6.70 -2.72 2.08
C TRP A 19 6.72 -1.62 1.02
N PHE A 20 7.40 -1.86 -0.11
CA PHE A 20 7.51 -0.89 -1.20
C PHE A 20 6.15 -0.50 -1.79
N ASP A 21 5.25 -1.47 -1.97
CA ASP A 21 3.87 -1.24 -2.38
C ASP A 21 3.10 -0.39 -1.35
N SER A 22 3.33 -0.63 -0.05
CA SER A 22 2.74 0.17 1.03
C SER A 22 3.16 1.63 0.95
N PHE A 23 4.44 1.91 0.70
CA PHE A 23 4.93 3.29 0.54
C PHE A 23 4.29 4.00 -0.64
N LYS A 24 4.24 3.36 -1.81
CA LYS A 24 3.56 3.91 -2.99
C LYS A 24 2.07 4.18 -2.75
N SER A 25 1.39 3.27 -2.06
CA SER A 25 -0.03 3.45 -1.74
C SER A 25 -0.26 4.63 -0.79
N ARG A 26 0.64 4.83 0.19
CA ARG A 26 0.58 5.96 1.13
C ARG A 26 0.76 7.29 0.41
N GLU A 27 1.69 7.37 -0.54
CA GLU A 27 1.88 8.57 -1.37
C GLU A 27 0.66 8.86 -2.25
N ALA A 28 0.03 7.83 -2.84
CA ALA A 28 -1.19 8.00 -3.62
C ALA A 28 -2.35 8.49 -2.75
N GLY A 29 -2.53 7.90 -1.56
CA GLY A 29 -3.53 8.33 -0.58
C GLY A 29 -3.29 9.77 -0.13
N MET A 30 -2.05 10.15 0.15
CA MET A 30 -1.70 11.51 0.54
C MET A 30 -2.05 12.53 -0.54
N ARG A 31 -1.75 12.22 -1.81
CA ARG A 31 -2.13 13.08 -2.94
C ARG A 31 -3.64 13.24 -3.05
N ALA A 32 -4.39 12.16 -2.87
CA ALA A 32 -5.85 12.20 -2.91
C ALA A 32 -6.44 13.05 -1.76
N VAL A 33 -5.95 12.86 -0.53
CA VAL A 33 -6.39 13.64 0.64
C VAL A 33 -6.04 15.11 0.47
N ARG A 34 -4.83 15.45 0.00
CA ARG A 34 -4.45 16.84 -0.28
C ARG A 34 -5.33 17.48 -1.34
N ALA A 35 -5.67 16.76 -2.40
CA ALA A 35 -6.58 17.27 -3.43
C ALA A 35 -7.99 17.51 -2.87
N ALA A 36 -8.49 16.62 -2.02
CA ALA A 36 -9.79 16.79 -1.36
C ALA A 36 -9.79 17.98 -0.39
N CYS A 37 -8.77 18.11 0.47
CA CYS A 37 -8.64 19.25 1.37
C CYS A 37 -8.50 20.58 0.61
N ALA A 38 -7.73 20.61 -0.48
CA ALA A 38 -7.59 21.80 -1.31
C ALA A 38 -8.91 22.21 -1.99
N ALA A 39 -9.76 21.24 -2.37
CA ALA A 39 -11.08 21.53 -2.95
C ALA A 39 -12.06 22.14 -1.94
N GLU A 40 -11.92 21.79 -0.66
CA GLU A 40 -12.79 22.25 0.44
C GLU A 40 -12.19 23.43 1.23
N GLU A 41 -11.06 24.00 0.76
CA GLU A 41 -10.26 25.03 1.47
C GLU A 41 -9.87 24.65 2.91
N LEU A 42 -9.69 23.35 3.17
CA LEU A 42 -9.33 22.82 4.48
C LEU A 42 -7.80 22.65 4.62
N LEU A 43 -7.28 22.94 5.82
CA LEU A 43 -5.88 22.69 6.16
C LEU A 43 -5.71 21.24 6.64
N LEU A 44 -4.87 20.46 5.96
CA LEU A 44 -4.50 19.10 6.41
C LEU A 44 -3.44 19.18 7.51
N LEU A 45 -3.90 19.35 8.75
CA LEU A 45 -3.04 19.67 9.90
C LEU A 45 -1.98 18.59 10.21
N ASP A 46 -2.37 17.30 10.12
CA ASP A 46 -1.52 16.19 10.58
C ASP A 46 -0.83 15.41 9.44
N ASP A 47 -1.07 15.77 8.17
CA ASP A 47 -0.39 15.18 6.99
C ASP A 47 -0.21 13.64 7.07
N THR A 48 -1.21 12.97 7.65
CA THR A 48 -1.17 11.55 7.96
C THR A 48 -2.29 10.84 7.24
N VAL A 49 -1.92 9.80 6.49
CA VAL A 49 -2.86 8.85 5.90
C VAL A 49 -2.61 7.51 6.58
N ALA A 50 -3.58 7.07 7.37
CA ALA A 50 -3.59 5.75 7.97
C ALA A 50 -4.15 4.73 6.98
N LEU A 51 -3.58 3.53 6.97
CA LEU A 51 -4.13 2.43 6.21
C LEU A 51 -5.34 1.87 6.97
N ALA A 52 -6.56 2.11 6.49
CA ALA A 52 -7.76 1.63 7.16
C ALA A 52 -7.92 0.10 7.06
N SER A 53 -7.59 -0.49 5.90
CA SER A 53 -7.61 -1.94 5.74
C SER A 53 -6.61 -2.45 4.69
N LEU A 54 -6.10 -3.67 4.89
CA LEU A 54 -5.31 -4.40 3.90
C LEU A 54 -6.04 -5.70 3.58
N ARG A 55 -6.71 -5.81 2.43
CA ARG A 55 -7.39 -7.05 2.03
C ARG A 55 -6.93 -7.52 0.66
N PRO A 56 -6.64 -8.81 0.46
CA PRO A 56 -6.48 -9.34 -0.89
C PRO A 56 -7.83 -9.25 -1.62
N ALA A 57 -7.90 -8.52 -2.73
CA ALA A 57 -9.03 -8.52 -3.63
C ALA A 57 -8.55 -8.65 -5.08
N ARG A 58 -9.38 -9.25 -5.94
CA ARG A 58 -9.06 -9.32 -7.36
C ARG A 58 -9.24 -7.96 -8.02
N ASP A 59 -8.26 -7.57 -8.84
CA ASP A 59 -8.45 -6.48 -9.80
C ASP A 59 -9.43 -6.92 -10.90
N ASP A 60 -9.92 -5.97 -11.70
CA ASP A 60 -10.86 -6.25 -12.80
C ASP A 60 -10.23 -7.11 -13.92
N ALA A 61 -8.91 -7.29 -13.89
CA ALA A 61 -8.14 -8.20 -14.74
C ALA A 61 -7.94 -9.59 -14.11
N GLY A 62 -8.60 -9.90 -12.97
CA GLY A 62 -8.58 -11.20 -12.31
C GLY A 62 -7.31 -11.50 -11.49
N ARG A 63 -6.39 -10.55 -11.35
CA ARG A 63 -5.15 -10.73 -10.59
C ARG A 63 -5.41 -10.48 -9.10
N LEU A 64 -4.90 -11.38 -8.27
CA LEU A 64 -4.86 -11.17 -6.81
C LEU A 64 -3.99 -9.96 -6.52
N ARG A 65 -4.62 -8.87 -6.10
CA ARG A 65 -3.95 -7.66 -5.62
C ARG A 65 -4.36 -7.40 -4.18
N LEU A 66 -3.53 -6.69 -3.44
CA LEU A 66 -3.93 -6.22 -2.12
C LEU A 66 -4.74 -4.93 -2.32
N ARG A 67 -6.07 -5.05 -2.28
CA ARG A 67 -6.98 -3.91 -2.28
C ARG A 67 -7.05 -3.36 -0.86
N ARG A 68 -6.59 -2.13 -0.73
CA ARG A 68 -6.56 -1.42 0.54
C ARG A 68 -7.69 -0.40 0.50
N VAL A 69 -8.69 -0.54 1.39
CA VAL A 69 -9.83 0.38 1.56
C VAL A 69 -9.58 1.23 2.78
#